data_AF-A0A6G2UWN1-F1
#
_entry.id   AF-A0A6G2UWN1-F1
#
_cell.length_a   1.000
_cell.length_b   1.000
_cell.length_c   1.000
_cell.angle_alpha   90.00
_cell.angle_beta   90.00
_cell.angle_gamma   90.00
#
_symmetry.space_group_name_H-M   'P 1'
#
loop_
_entity.id
_entity.type
_entity.pdbx_description
1 polymer ?
#
loop_
_entity_poly.entity_id
_entity_poly.type
_entity_poly.pdbx_seq_one_letter_code
_entity_poly.pdbx_strand_id
1 'polypeptide(L)'
;MANAPDDDPAVSVCFVVTIDDIELGSFNTCDGLGCEVVLETREEGGNNGHVWQLPTRLKYSNVKLSRPLTRETEKVARWFATMTTGFSRKTAHIEARTGDG
;
A
#
# COMPACT_ATOMS: atom_id res chain seq x y z
N MET A 1 21.87 -17.87 -17.43
CA MET A 1 21.52 -17.71 -16.00
C MET A 1 21.70 -16.24 -15.68
N ALA A 2 20.63 -15.45 -15.74
CA ALA A 2 20.67 -14.02 -15.46
C ALA A 2 20.72 -13.82 -13.94
N ASN A 3 21.75 -13.11 -13.47
CA ASN A 3 21.97 -12.79 -12.06
C ASN A 3 20.85 -11.86 -11.60
N ALA A 4 20.14 -12.21 -10.53
CA ALA A 4 19.28 -11.24 -9.86
C ALA A 4 20.18 -10.08 -9.40
N PRO A 5 19.85 -8.81 -9.67
CA PRO A 5 20.61 -7.71 -9.10
C PRO A 5 20.56 -7.87 -7.58
N ASP A 6 21.74 -7.83 -6.96
CA ASP A 6 21.96 -7.77 -5.52
C ASP A 6 20.91 -6.86 -4.85
N ASP A 7 20.55 -7.22 -3.61
CA ASP A 7 19.63 -6.57 -2.68
C ASP A 7 20.01 -5.08 -2.44
N ASP A 8 19.92 -4.25 -3.49
CA ASP A 8 20.14 -2.82 -3.41
C ASP A 8 18.84 -2.25 -2.83
N PRO A 9 18.86 -1.74 -1.59
CA PRO A 9 17.69 -1.09 -1.02
C PRO A 9 17.49 0.18 -1.84
N ALA A 10 16.64 0.12 -2.86
CA ALA A 10 16.41 1.17 -3.85
C ALA A 10 16.54 2.57 -3.21
N VAL A 11 17.71 3.19 -3.39
CA VAL A 11 18.11 4.43 -2.67
C VAL A 11 17.25 5.62 -3.12
N SER A 12 16.51 5.46 -4.22
CA SER A 12 15.51 6.39 -4.71
C SER A 12 14.33 5.59 -5.25
N VAL A 13 13.35 5.33 -4.38
CA VAL A 13 12.10 4.67 -4.77
C VAL A 13 11.15 5.69 -5.41
N CYS A 14 10.76 5.41 -6.64
CA CYS A 14 9.66 6.05 -7.32
C CYS A 14 8.49 5.07 -7.33
N PHE A 15 7.29 5.51 -6.93
CA PHE A 15 6.12 4.64 -6.89
C PHE A 15 5.21 4.96 -8.07
N VAL A 16 5.10 4.04 -9.03
CA VAL A 16 4.13 4.15 -10.12
C VAL A 16 2.81 3.54 -9.66
N VAL A 17 1.73 4.31 -9.75
CA VAL A 17 0.41 3.89 -9.27
C VAL A 17 -0.56 3.82 -10.42
N THR A 18 -1.15 2.63 -10.59
CA THR A 18 -2.16 2.35 -11.60
C THR A 18 -3.43 1.88 -10.90
N ILE A 19 -4.58 2.41 -11.27
CA ILE A 19 -5.87 2.03 -10.71
C ILE A 19 -6.76 1.52 -11.84
N ASP A 20 -7.02 0.21 -11.83
CA ASP A 20 -7.54 -0.56 -12.96
C ASP A 20 -6.73 -0.30 -14.25
N ASP A 21 -7.27 0.49 -15.19
CA ASP A 21 -6.65 0.84 -16.47
C ASP A 21 -6.12 2.29 -16.50
N ILE A 22 -6.22 3.01 -15.37
CA ILE A 22 -5.83 4.42 -15.27
C ILE A 22 -4.48 4.53 -14.58
N GLU A 23 -3.44 4.84 -15.36
CA GLU A 23 -2.13 5.20 -14.83
C GLU A 23 -2.17 6.62 -14.23
N LEU A 24 -2.00 6.73 -12.91
CA LEU A 24 -1.96 8.01 -12.20
C LEU A 24 -0.56 8.67 -12.24
N GLY A 25 0.43 7.92 -12.70
CA GLY A 25 1.83 8.31 -12.80
C GLY A 25 2.61 8.04 -11.52
N SER A 26 3.70 8.78 -11.37
CA SER A 26 4.70 8.57 -10.32
C SER A 26 4.41 9.35 -9.04
N PHE A 27 4.79 8.77 -7.90
CA PHE A 27 4.71 9.34 -6.55
C PHE A 27 6.04 9.22 -5.81
N ASN A 28 6.33 10.18 -4.94
CA ASN A 28 7.59 10.24 -4.18
C ASN A 28 7.54 9.45 -2.88
N THR A 29 6.35 9.31 -2.27
CA THR A 29 6.17 8.54 -1.04
C THR A 29 4.94 7.66 -1.13
N CYS A 30 5.04 6.47 -0.53
CA CYS A 30 3.95 5.53 -0.33
C CYS A 30 3.97 5.02 1.11
N ASP A 31 2.91 5.32 1.85
CA ASP A 31 2.73 4.96 3.25
C ASP A 31 1.49 4.10 3.43
N GLY A 32 1.47 3.25 4.46
CA GLY A 32 0.28 2.50 4.85
C GLY A 32 0.05 1.18 4.12
N LEU A 33 1.10 0.59 3.51
CA LEU A 33 1.08 -0.78 2.95
C LEU A 33 1.23 -1.87 4.04
N GLY A 34 0.76 -1.60 5.25
CA GLY A 34 0.85 -2.52 6.39
C GLY A 34 -0.42 -3.36 6.57
N CYS A 35 -0.22 -4.60 6.99
CA CYS A 35 -1.28 -5.50 7.46
C CYS A 35 -1.00 -5.91 8.91
N GLU A 36 -1.99 -5.76 9.78
CA GLU A 36 -1.90 -6.09 11.20
C GLU A 36 -2.85 -7.24 11.52
N VAL A 37 -2.35 -8.29 12.17
CA VAL A 37 -3.16 -9.38 12.70
C VAL A 37 -3.65 -8.99 14.09
N VAL A 38 -4.96 -8.86 14.26
CA VAL A 38 -5.55 -8.58 15.58
C VAL A 38 -5.59 -9.87 16.38
N LEU A 39 -4.87 -9.89 17.50
CA LEU A 39 -4.83 -11.01 18.43
C LEU A 39 -5.84 -10.79 19.56
N GLU A 40 -6.69 -11.79 19.79
CA GLU A 40 -7.57 -11.84 20.97
C GLU A 40 -6.90 -12.68 22.05
N THR A 41 -6.76 -12.08 23.23
CA THR A 41 -6.11 -12.68 24.38
C THR A 41 -7.14 -13.39 25.25
N ARG A 42 -6.94 -14.68 25.52
CA ARG A 42 -7.81 -15.51 26.36
C ARG A 42 -7.02 -16.12 27.51
N GLU A 43 -7.44 -15.80 28.72
CA GLU A 43 -6.88 -16.35 29.96
C GLU A 43 -7.79 -17.48 30.44
N GLU A 44 -7.25 -18.69 30.54
CA GLU A 44 -7.98 -19.85 31.06
C GLU A 44 -7.74 -19.99 32.57
N GLY A 45 -8.82 -20.10 33.34
CA GLY A 45 -8.73 -20.34 34.77
C GLY A 45 -8.03 -21.68 35.07
N GLY A 46 -7.06 -21.67 35.99
CA GLY A 46 -6.30 -22.86 36.39
C GLY A 46 -4.88 -22.93 35.82
N ASN A 47 -4.55 -22.15 34.78
CA ASN A 47 -3.20 -22.06 34.24
C ASN A 47 -2.71 -20.60 34.20
N ASN A 48 -2.11 -20.13 35.30
CA ASN A 48 -1.67 -18.74 35.46
C ASN A 48 -0.33 -18.41 34.76
N GLY A 49 0.28 -19.38 34.06
CA GLY A 49 1.60 -19.23 33.44
C GLY A 49 1.60 -18.91 31.95
N HIS A 50 0.44 -18.99 31.28
CA HIS A 50 0.35 -18.80 29.83
C HIS A 50 -0.99 -18.18 29.45
N VAL A 51 -0.97 -17.28 28.47
CA VAL A 51 -2.15 -16.65 27.91
C VAL A 51 -2.27 -17.01 26.44
N TRP A 52 -3.45 -17.45 26.01
CA TRP A 52 -3.69 -17.78 24.60
C TRP A 52 -3.90 -16.53 23.79
N GLN A 53 -3.22 -16.44 22.64
CA GLN A 53 -3.43 -15.39 21.66
C GLN A 53 -4.02 -16.00 20.39
N LEU A 54 -5.28 -15.70 20.13
CA LEU A 54 -6.03 -16.21 18.99
C LEU A 54 -6.02 -15.17 17.88
N PRO A 55 -5.45 -15.45 16.69
CA PRO A 55 -5.55 -14.55 15.56
C PRO A 55 -6.99 -14.49 15.07
N THR A 56 -7.56 -13.28 15.06
CA THR A 56 -8.98 -13.09 14.74
C THR A 56 -9.18 -12.55 13.32
N ARG A 57 -8.74 -11.32 13.07
CA ARG A 57 -8.94 -10.61 11.81
C ARG A 57 -7.68 -9.89 11.37
N LEU A 58 -7.61 -9.65 10.06
CA LEU A 58 -6.62 -8.78 9.45
C LEU A 58 -7.15 -7.35 9.38
N LYS A 59 -6.33 -6.39 9.78
CA LYS A 59 -6.58 -4.97 9.65
C LYS A 59 -5.60 -4.38 8.64
N TYR A 60 -6.14 -3.72 7.63
CA TYR A 60 -5.35 -3.04 6.60
C TYR A 60 -5.30 -1.54 6.90
N SER A 61 -4.12 -0.95 6.72
CA SER A 61 -3.93 0.48 6.88
C SER A 61 -4.41 1.26 5.66
N ASN A 62 -4.74 2.55 5.85
CA ASN A 62 -5.05 3.43 4.74
C ASN A 62 -3.78 3.76 3.97
N VAL A 63 -3.79 3.53 2.66
CA VAL A 63 -2.68 3.87 1.77
C VAL A 63 -2.67 5.38 1.54
N LYS A 64 -1.51 6.01 1.75
CA LYS A 64 -1.28 7.44 1.50
C LYS A 64 -0.14 7.58 0.51
N LEU A 65 -0.37 8.39 -0.52
CA LEU A 65 0.58 8.64 -1.60
C LEU A 65 0.79 10.15 -1.71
N SER A 66 2.05 10.59 -1.75
CA SER A 66 2.38 12.02 -1.84
C SER A 66 3.34 12.30 -3.00
N ARG A 67 3.13 13.44 -3.66
CA ARG A 67 4.00 13.96 -4.72
C ARG A 67 3.87 15.48 -4.84
N PRO A 68 4.87 16.19 -5.39
CA PRO A 68 4.75 17.60 -5.71
C PRO A 68 3.75 17.82 -6.85
N LEU A 69 3.17 19.01 -6.93
CA LEU A 69 2.23 19.37 -7.99
C LEU A 69 2.96 19.50 -9.33
N THR A 70 2.61 18.66 -10.29
CA THR A 70 3.12 18.70 -11.66
C THR A 70 1.94 18.64 -12.65
N ARG A 71 2.23 18.68 -13.95
CA ARG A 71 1.20 18.48 -15.00
C ARG A 71 0.51 17.12 -14.87
N GLU A 72 1.20 16.09 -14.39
CA GLU A 72 0.62 14.77 -14.18
C GLU A 72 -0.44 14.74 -13.07
N THR A 73 -0.46 15.74 -12.18
CA THR A 73 -1.52 15.91 -11.17
C THR A 73 -2.91 16.05 -11.78
N GLU A 74 -3.01 16.50 -13.02
CA GLU A 74 -4.29 16.54 -13.74
C GLU A 74 -4.93 15.13 -13.84
N LYS A 75 -4.13 14.07 -14.07
CA LYS A 75 -4.63 12.69 -14.14
C LYS A 75 -5.33 12.27 -12.84
N VAL A 76 -4.70 12.60 -11.71
CA VAL A 76 -5.23 12.30 -10.37
C VAL A 76 -6.49 13.11 -10.08
N ALA A 77 -6.47 14.42 -10.36
CA ALA A 77 -7.65 15.27 -10.18
C ALA A 77 -8.83 14.80 -11.04
N ARG A 78 -8.58 14.42 -12.30
CA ARG A 78 -9.58 13.85 -13.20
C ARG A 78 -10.14 12.55 -12.66
N TRP A 79 -9.29 11.65 -12.17
CA TRP A 79 -9.73 10.40 -11.54
C TRP A 79 -10.59 10.65 -10.30
N PHE A 80 -10.19 11.56 -9.40
CA PHE A 80 -11.03 11.96 -8.26
C PHE A 80 -12.37 12.54 -8.68
N ALA A 81 -12.39 13.36 -9.74
CA ALA A 81 -13.65 13.88 -10.29
C ALA A 81 -14.58 12.75 -10.76
N THR A 82 -14.07 11.67 -11.34
CA THR A 82 -14.91 10.51 -11.72
C THR A 82 -15.59 9.82 -10.54
N MET A 83 -15.06 9.95 -9.32
CA MET A 83 -15.70 9.37 -8.13
C MET A 83 -16.92 10.14 -7.65
N THR A 84 -17.03 11.42 -8.03
CA THR A 84 -18.13 12.29 -7.59
C THR A 84 -19.48 11.89 -8.19
N THR A 85 -19.46 11.19 -9.33
CA THR A 85 -20.66 10.69 -10.01
C THR A 85 -21.08 9.30 -9.54
N GLY A 86 -20.24 8.64 -8.74
CA GLY A 86 -20.46 7.31 -8.20
C GLY A 86 -19.14 6.63 -7.87
N PHE A 87 -19.13 5.79 -6.83
CA PHE A 87 -17.93 5.06 -6.41
C PHE A 87 -18.10 3.56 -6.63
N SER A 88 -17.15 2.96 -7.36
CA SER A 88 -16.97 1.51 -7.45
C SER A 88 -15.62 1.15 -6.86
N ARG A 89 -15.53 -0.03 -6.23
CA ARG A 89 -14.24 -0.55 -5.75
C ARG A 89 -13.35 -0.84 -6.96
N LYS A 90 -12.13 -0.32 -6.93
CA LYS A 90 -11.12 -0.50 -7.96
C LYS A 90 -9.91 -1.22 -7.40
N THR A 91 -9.18 -1.91 -8.26
CA THR A 91 -7.92 -2.55 -7.87
C THR A 91 -6.78 -1.58 -8.19
N ALA A 92 -5.96 -1.27 -7.17
CA ALA A 92 -4.77 -0.46 -7.35
C ALA A 92 -3.53 -1.36 -7.40
N HIS A 93 -2.62 -1.07 -8.33
CA HIS A 93 -1.30 -1.64 -8.41
C HIS A 93 -0.27 -0.55 -8.12
N ILE A 94 0.65 -0.83 -7.21
CA ILE A 94 1.70 0.09 -6.78
C ILE A 94 3.03 -0.61 -7.04
N GLU A 95 3.79 -0.09 -8.00
CA GLU A 95 5.11 -0.60 -8.36
C GLU A 95 6.17 0.32 -7.77
N ALA A 96 7.08 -0.25 -6.99
CA ALA A 96 8.31 0.45 -6.62
C ALA A 96 9.32 0.29 -7.76
N ARG A 97 9.80 1.42 -8.28
CA ARG A 97 10.82 1.49 -9.33
C ARG A 97 12.04 2.24 -8.82
N THR A 98 13.20 1.85 -9.32
CA THR A 98 14.48 2.53 -9.10
C THR A 98 14.55 3.77 -10.01
N GLY A 99 15.46 4.69 -9.73
CA GLY A 99 15.68 5.89 -10.56
C GLY A 99 16.02 5.62 -12.03
N ASP A 100 16.49 4.41 -12.36
CA ASP A 100 16.82 3.97 -13.73
C ASP A 100 15.63 3.44 -14.56
N GLY A 101 14.45 3.25 -13.94
CA GLY A 101 13.24 2.79 -14.62
C GLY A 101 12.87 1.34 -14.32
#